data_AF-A0A3C0T4G3-F1
#
_entry.id   AF-A0A3C0T4G3-F1
#
_cell.length_a   1.000
_cell.length_b   1.000
_cell.length_c   1.000
_cell.angle_alpha   90.00
_cell.angle_beta   90.00
_cell.angle_gamma   90.00
#
_symmetry.space_group_name_H-M   'P 1'
#
loop_
_entity.id
_entity.type
_entity.pdbx_description
1 polymer ?
#
loop_
_entity_poly.entity_id
_entity_poly.type
_entity_poly.pdbx_seq_one_letter_code
_entity_poly.pdbx_strand_id
1 'polypeptide(L)'
;MGSWQEVSQPFHDETAVQAKAVQAVEEVIKARPAQRRRQYYLSEDFYDNFDGFVESMMSHAYNRYTEDQIRQQSVRESFESCREDDTYRLRHRIRMEEICWNASA
;
A
#
# COMPACT_ATOMS: atom_id res chain seq x y z
N MET A 1 7.09 1.75 14.70
CA MET A 1 5.98 1.30 13.82
C MET A 1 6.51 1.21 12.41
N GLY A 2 6.35 0.04 11.79
CA GLY A 2 6.82 -0.20 10.42
C GLY A 2 5.84 0.27 9.35
N SER A 3 6.36 0.61 8.17
CA SER A 3 5.55 0.91 6.99
C SER A 3 5.44 -0.31 6.09
N TRP A 4 4.22 -0.67 5.70
CA TRP A 4 3.98 -1.71 4.71
C TRP A 4 4.71 -1.42 3.39
N GLN A 5 4.71 -0.15 2.98
CA GLN A 5 5.35 0.29 1.75
C GLN A 5 6.88 0.15 1.79
N GLU A 6 7.51 0.37 2.94
CA GLU A 6 8.98 0.22 3.09
C GLU A 6 9.39 -1.26 2.99
N VAL A 7 8.60 -2.16 3.58
CA VAL A 7 8.85 -3.61 3.50
C VAL A 7 8.60 -4.13 2.09
N SER A 8 7.57 -3.64 1.40
CA SER A 8 7.19 -4.15 0.09
C SER A 8 7.96 -3.54 -1.08
N GLN A 9 8.50 -2.31 -0.95
CA GLN A 9 9.15 -1.59 -2.04
C GLN A 9 10.17 -2.41 -2.86
N PRO A 10 11.03 -3.28 -2.26
CA PRO A 10 12.01 -4.06 -3.03
C PRO A 10 11.41 -5.04 -4.05
N PHE A 11 10.15 -5.43 -3.87
CA PHE A 11 9.45 -6.34 -4.79
C PHE A 11 8.12 -5.77 -5.32
N HIS A 12 7.68 -4.62 -4.79
CA HIS A 12 6.42 -3.97 -5.11
C HIS A 12 6.56 -2.44 -5.12
N ASP A 13 7.19 -1.91 -6.17
CA ASP A 13 7.28 -0.47 -6.41
C ASP A 13 6.09 0.03 -7.23
N GLU A 14 5.12 0.64 -6.55
CA GLU A 14 3.94 1.23 -7.19
C GLU A 14 4.14 2.70 -7.61
N THR A 15 5.31 3.30 -7.42
CA THR A 15 5.51 4.76 -7.59
C THR A 15 5.00 5.27 -8.93
N ALA A 16 5.37 4.59 -10.02
CA ALA A 16 4.95 4.98 -11.36
C ALA A 16 3.44 4.76 -11.60
N VAL A 17 2.86 3.71 -11.00
CA VAL A 17 1.42 3.42 -11.09
C VAL A 17 0.61 4.48 -10.34
N GLN A 18 1.04 4.83 -9.13
CA GLN A 18 0.41 5.88 -8.32
C GLN A 18 0.51 7.25 -8.99
N ALA A 19 1.66 7.59 -9.60
CA ALA A 19 1.80 8.83 -10.36
C ALA A 19 0.81 8.90 -11.53
N LYS A 20 0.66 7.81 -12.29
CA LYS A 20 -0.33 7.73 -13.39
C LYS A 20 -1.76 7.87 -12.89
N ALA A 21 -2.10 7.22 -11.77
CA ALA A 21 -3.43 7.32 -11.18
C ALA A 21 -3.75 8.75 -10.74
N VAL A 22 -2.79 9.45 -10.12
CA VAL A 22 -2.94 10.87 -9.74
C VAL A 22 -3.20 11.74 -10.97
N GLN A 23 -2.40 11.57 -12.02
CA GLN A 23 -2.56 12.34 -13.26
C GLN A 23 -3.94 12.08 -13.92
N ALA A 24 -4.37 10.82 -14.00
CA ALA A 24 -5.67 10.46 -14.56
C ALA A 24 -6.82 11.13 -13.79
N VAL A 25 -6.75 11.11 -12.44
CA VAL A 25 -7.74 11.78 -11.60
C VAL A 25 -7.75 13.30 -11.81
N GLU A 26 -6.59 13.91 -12.00
CA GLU A 26 -6.49 15.36 -12.27
C GLU A 26 -7.14 15.76 -13.58
N GLU A 27 -6.92 14.99 -14.66
CA GLU A 27 -7.57 15.25 -15.94
C GLU A 27 -9.10 15.10 -15.85
N VAL A 28 -9.57 14.09 -15.12
CA VAL A 28 -11.00 13.86 -14.86
C VAL A 28 -11.65 15.01 -14.09
N ILE A 29 -10.94 15.62 -13.14
CA ILE A 29 -11.44 16.78 -12.37
C ILE A 29 -11.41 18.06 -13.22
N LYS A 30 -10.41 18.27 -14.06
CA LYS A 30 -10.36 19.45 -14.96
C LYS A 30 -11.52 19.47 -15.95
N ALA A 31 -11.98 18.30 -16.39
CA ALA A 31 -13.02 18.17 -17.41
C ALA A 31 -14.44 18.54 -16.93
N ARG A 32 -14.72 18.52 -15.62
CA ARG A 32 -16.07 18.78 -15.08
C ARG A 32 -16.02 19.38 -13.68
N PRO A 33 -16.87 20.38 -13.36
CA PRO A 33 -17.01 20.90 -12.00
C PRO A 33 -17.30 19.77 -11.01
N ALA A 34 -16.37 19.55 -10.10
CA ALA A 34 -16.43 18.49 -9.11
C ALA A 34 -15.81 18.96 -7.81
N GLN A 35 -16.32 18.45 -6.69
CA GLN A 35 -15.66 18.57 -5.41
C GLN A 35 -14.85 17.29 -5.15
N ARG A 36 -13.56 17.47 -4.83
CA ARG A 36 -12.67 16.36 -4.46
C ARG A 36 -12.60 16.29 -2.94
N ARG A 37 -12.94 15.14 -2.37
CA ARG A 37 -12.72 14.84 -0.96
C ARG A 37 -11.63 13.78 -0.83
N ARG A 38 -10.67 14.04 0.05
CA ARG A 38 -9.59 13.10 0.37
C ARG A 38 -9.70 12.68 1.81
N GLN A 39 -9.61 11.38 2.06
CA GLN A 39 -9.56 10.80 3.38
C GLN A 39 -8.39 9.82 3.45
N TYR A 40 -7.83 9.68 4.65
CA TYR A 40 -6.77 8.74 4.93
C TYR A 40 -7.22 7.84 6.07
N TYR A 41 -7.06 6.54 5.86
CA TYR A 41 -7.27 5.53 6.89
C TYR A 41 -5.97 4.76 7.08
N LEU A 42 -5.71 4.38 8.32
CA LEU A 42 -4.60 3.52 8.67
C LEU A 42 -5.15 2.12 8.87
N SER A 43 -4.65 1.18 8.07
CA SER A 43 -4.80 -0.26 8.33
C SER A 43 -3.51 -0.76 8.95
N GLU A 44 -3.62 -1.76 9.81
CA GLU A 44 -2.48 -2.36 10.50
C GLU A 44 -2.54 -3.86 10.37
N ASP A 45 -1.40 -4.45 10.02
CA ASP A 45 -1.20 -5.89 9.96
C ASP A 45 -0.17 -6.29 11.02
N PHE A 46 -0.42 -7.43 11.65
CA PHE A 46 0.38 -7.97 12.73
C PHE A 46 0.91 -9.34 12.34
N TYR A 47 2.19 -9.56 12.60
CA TYR A 47 2.88 -10.80 12.28
C TYR A 47 3.75 -11.24 13.46
N ASP A 48 3.81 -12.54 13.70
CA ASP A 48 4.68 -13.13 14.72
C ASP A 48 6.14 -13.20 14.26
N ASN A 49 6.35 -13.37 12.95
CA ASN A 49 7.67 -13.51 12.33
C ASN A 49 7.58 -13.29 10.81
N PHE A 50 8.75 -13.32 10.16
CA PHE A 50 8.87 -13.11 8.72
C PHE A 50 8.18 -14.18 7.87
N ASP A 51 8.15 -15.45 8.31
CA ASP A 51 7.49 -16.50 7.55
C ASP A 51 5.97 -16.33 7.53
N GLY A 52 5.36 -15.86 8.64
CA GLY A 52 3.94 -15.49 8.67
C GLY A 52 3.61 -14.32 7.73
N PHE A 53 4.54 -13.36 7.57
CA PHE A 53 4.42 -12.32 6.56
C PHE A 53 4.47 -12.91 5.13
N VAL A 54 5.42 -13.79 4.84
CA VAL A 54 5.52 -14.45 3.52
C VAL A 54 4.27 -15.27 3.21
N GLU A 55 3.76 -16.04 4.17
CA GLU A 55 2.53 -16.84 4.00
C GLU A 55 1.33 -15.94 3.68
N SER A 56 1.17 -14.84 4.43
CA SER A 56 0.12 -13.84 4.15
C SER A 56 0.23 -13.30 2.73
N MET A 57 1.43 -12.92 2.29
CA MET A 57 1.67 -12.41 0.93
C MET A 57 1.29 -13.44 -0.13
N MET A 58 1.68 -14.70 0.06
CA MET A 58 1.43 -15.79 -0.88
C MET A 58 -0.05 -16.23 -0.90
N SER A 59 -0.82 -15.93 0.15
CA SER A 59 -2.25 -16.27 0.23
C SER A 59 -3.15 -15.43 -0.69
N HIS A 60 -2.67 -14.28 -1.19
CA HIS A 60 -3.47 -13.41 -2.04
C HIS A 60 -3.65 -14.00 -3.45
N ALA A 61 -4.91 -14.23 -3.85
CA ALA A 61 -5.28 -14.88 -5.12
C ALA A 61 -4.79 -14.16 -6.40
N TYR A 62 -4.37 -12.90 -6.29
CA TYR A 62 -3.80 -12.11 -7.39
C TYR A 62 -2.36 -11.66 -7.10
N ASN A 63 -1.62 -12.40 -6.28
CA ASN A 63 -0.22 -12.10 -6.02
C ASN A 63 0.60 -12.30 -7.31
N ARG A 64 1.25 -11.23 -7.77
CA ARG A 64 2.14 -11.24 -8.95
C ARG A 64 3.61 -11.48 -8.57
N TYR A 65 3.92 -11.51 -7.28
CA TYR A 65 5.26 -11.68 -6.75
C TYR A 65 5.53 -13.16 -6.49
N THR A 66 6.75 -13.60 -6.74
CA THR A 66 7.20 -14.92 -6.33
C THR A 66 7.63 -14.92 -4.88
N GLU A 67 7.61 -16.08 -4.24
CA GLU A 67 8.13 -16.25 -2.88
C GLU A 67 9.60 -15.82 -2.79
N ASP A 68 10.42 -16.15 -3.80
CA ASP A 68 11.84 -15.74 -3.88
C ASP A 68 12.01 -14.21 -3.88
N GLN A 69 11.11 -13.48 -4.54
CA GLN A 69 11.14 -12.01 -4.54
C GLN A 69 10.83 -11.44 -3.15
N ILE A 70 9.95 -12.08 -2.40
CA ILE A 70 9.58 -11.64 -1.04
C ILE A 70 10.67 -12.05 -0.04
N ARG A 71 11.32 -13.20 -0.24
CA ARG A 71 12.37 -13.73 0.64
C ARG A 71 13.75 -13.09 0.47
N GLN A 72 13.86 -12.03 -0.32
CA GLN A 72 15.10 -11.27 -0.46
C GLN A 72 15.58 -10.76 0.91
N GLN A 73 16.89 -10.78 1.14
CA GLN A 73 17.50 -10.35 2.40
C GLN A 73 17.12 -8.91 2.77
N SER A 74 17.05 -8.01 1.77
CA SER A 74 16.62 -6.62 1.96
C SER A 74 15.19 -6.50 2.48
N VAL A 75 14.28 -7.38 2.07
CA VAL A 75 12.89 -7.41 2.54
C VAL A 75 12.82 -7.89 3.98
N ARG A 76 13.59 -8.94 4.30
CA ARG A 76 13.70 -9.44 5.68
C ARG A 76 14.26 -8.37 6.61
N GLU A 77 15.33 -7.68 6.22
CA GLU A 77 15.92 -6.60 7.02
C GLU A 77 14.92 -5.46 7.24
N SER A 78 14.20 -5.03 6.20
CA SER A 78 13.14 -4.04 6.33
C SER A 78 12.04 -4.52 7.29
N PHE A 79 11.56 -5.76 7.15
CA PHE A 79 10.54 -6.34 8.02
C PHE A 79 11.01 -6.41 9.47
N GLU A 80 12.23 -6.88 9.71
CA GLU A 80 12.77 -7.04 11.06
C GLU A 80 12.98 -5.70 11.77
N SER A 81 13.28 -4.63 11.02
CA SER A 81 13.36 -3.28 11.54
C SER A 81 12.01 -2.72 12.05
N CYS A 82 10.90 -3.34 11.63
CA CYS A 82 9.54 -2.95 12.01
C CYS A 82 9.06 -3.55 13.33
N ARG A 83 9.92 -4.29 14.05
CA ARG A 83 9.56 -4.91 15.34
C ARG A 83 9.11 -3.86 16.36
N GLU A 84 7.96 -4.13 16.99
CA GLU A 84 7.46 -3.40 18.16
C GLU A 84 7.20 -4.39 19.29
N ASP A 85 7.95 -4.22 20.37
CA ASP A 85 7.94 -5.14 21.51
C ASP A 85 8.21 -6.59 21.05
N ASP A 86 7.22 -7.47 21.20
CA ASP A 86 7.28 -8.89 20.83
C ASP A 86 6.54 -9.21 19.52
N THR A 87 6.11 -8.19 18.76
CA THR A 87 5.35 -8.38 17.51
C THR A 87 5.94 -7.57 16.37
N TYR A 88 5.59 -7.93 15.12
CA TYR A 88 5.89 -7.12 13.96
C TYR A 88 4.60 -6.43 13.50
N ARG A 89 4.59 -5.10 13.52
CA ARG A 89 3.42 -4.28 13.17
C ARG A 89 3.71 -3.44 11.93
N LEU A 90 2.99 -3.73 10.85
CA LEU A 90 3.08 -3.00 9.59
C LEU A 90 1.85 -2.11 9.40
N ARG A 91 2.07 -0.83 9.14
CA ARG A 91 1.01 0.15 8.86
C ARG A 91 0.87 0.41 7.38
N HIS A 92 -0.35 0.36 6.90
CA HIS A 92 -0.71 0.77 5.56
C HIS A 92 -1.54 2.05 5.59
N ARG A 93 -1.03 3.10 4.95
CA ARG A 93 -1.76 4.37 4.80
C ARG A 93 -2.57 4.33 3.50
N ILE A 94 -3.85 4.05 3.63
CA ILE A 94 -4.77 3.97 2.50
C ILE A 94 -5.31 5.37 2.22
N ARG A 95 -5.08 5.85 0.99
CA ARG A 95 -5.69 7.09 0.49
C ARG A 95 -7.00 6.75 -0.19
N MET A 96 -8.10 7.28 0.34
CA MET A 96 -9.41 7.25 -0.29
C MET A 96 -9.67 8.59 -0.96
N GLU A 97 -10.07 8.54 -2.23
CA GLU A 97 -10.53 9.71 -2.97
C GLU A 97 -11.98 9.54 -3.35
N GLU A 98 -12.77 10.56 -3.05
CA GLU A 98 -14.16 10.68 -3.47
C GLU A 98 -14.25 11.89 -4.40
N ILE A 99 -14.80 11.68 -5.60
CA ILE A 99 -15.09 12.74 -6.56
C ILE A 99 -16.61 12.94 -6.55
N CYS A 100 -17.06 14.02 -5.91
CA CYS A 100 -18.45 14.43 -5.91
C CYS A 100 -18.69 15.28 -7.15
N TRP A 101 -19.43 14.74 -8.11
CA TRP A 101 -19.84 15.49 -9.29
C TRP A 101 -20.91 16.50 -8.90
N ASN A 102 -20.69 17.78 -9.19
CA ASN A 102 -21.76 18.75 -9.05
C ASN A 102 -22.82 18.37 -10.10
N ALA A 103 -24.02 18.02 -9.64
CA ALA A 103 -25.16 17.89 -10.53
C ALA A 103 -25.41 19.27 -11.16
N SER A 104 -25.44 19.34 -12.48
CA SER A 104 -25.87 20.53 -13.19
C SER A 104 -27.29 20.84 -12.71
N ALA A 105 -27.49 22.03 -12.12
CA ALA A 105 -28.83 22.59 -11.92
C ALA A 105 -29.46 22.94 -13.27
#